data_AF-A0A2N2AH44-F1
#
_entry.id   AF-A0A2N2AH44-F1
#
_cell.length_a   1.000
_cell.length_b   1.000
_cell.length_c   1.000
_cell.angle_alpha   90.00
_cell.angle_beta   90.00
_cell.angle_gamma   90.00
#
_symmetry.space_group_name_H-M   'P 1'
#
loop_
_entity.id
_entity.type
_entity.pdbx_description
1 polymer ?
#
loop_
_entity_poly.entity_id
_entity_poly.type
_entity_poly.pdbx_seq_one_letter_code
_entity_poly.pdbx_strand_id
1 'polypeptide(L)'
;MSDDKTSLGLAPNVAAALSYVLGVVGFGFVSGIIVFILERENRFVRFHSMQSIFLSVTFLTLSIIASFIPVIHEISVKAVYLGNFICWLLAIIKAAQGQFFKFPIIGDLADQRI
;
A
#
# COMPACT_ATOMS: atom_id res chain seq x y z
N MET A 1 13.59 13.39 13.24
CA MET A 1 13.01 12.16 13.80
C MET A 1 11.65 12.55 14.35
N SER A 2 10.56 12.24 13.66
CA SER A 2 9.22 12.58 14.18
C SER A 2 8.93 11.65 15.37
N ASP A 3 9.16 12.14 16.58
CA ASP A 3 8.56 11.64 17.82
C ASP A 3 7.04 11.86 17.83
N ASP A 4 6.39 11.51 16.72
CA ASP A 4 4.95 11.63 16.56
C ASP A 4 4.34 10.33 17.03
N LYS A 5 3.84 10.38 18.27
CA LYS A 5 3.03 9.33 18.89
C LYS A 5 2.00 8.82 17.88
N THR A 6 1.98 7.50 17.67
CA THR A 6 0.93 6.85 16.89
C THR A 6 -0.22 6.49 17.80
N SER A 7 -1.43 6.45 17.26
CA SER A 7 -2.62 5.99 17.99
C SER A 7 -2.53 4.49 18.35
N LEU A 8 -1.66 3.76 17.62
CA LEU A 8 -1.37 2.34 17.82
C LEU A 8 -0.32 2.07 18.91
N GLY A 9 0.35 3.10 19.44
CA GLY A 9 1.45 2.92 20.40
C GLY A 9 2.72 2.27 19.81
N LEU A 10 2.79 2.18 18.48
CA LEU A 10 3.92 1.64 17.73
C LEU A 10 4.82 2.76 17.21
N ALA A 11 6.06 2.43 16.84
CA ALA A 11 6.89 3.35 16.08
C ALA A 11 6.23 3.67 14.72
N PRO A 12 6.25 4.93 14.23
CA PRO A 12 5.58 5.31 12.99
C PRO A 12 5.97 4.50 11.76
N ASN A 13 7.27 4.16 11.62
CA ASN A 13 7.77 3.32 10.54
C ASN A 13 7.24 1.87 10.60
N VAL A 14 7.09 1.33 11.80
CA VAL A 14 6.50 0.00 12.02
C VAL A 14 5.01 0.02 11.70
N ALA A 15 4.26 0.99 12.24
CA ALA A 15 2.82 1.13 11.95
C ALA A 15 2.54 1.38 10.45
N ALA A 16 3.37 2.17 9.79
CA ALA A 16 3.28 2.37 8.34
C ALA A 16 3.56 1.08 7.56
N ALA A 17 4.60 0.32 7.93
CA ALA A 17 4.90 -0.96 7.29
C ALA A 17 3.77 -1.99 7.48
N LEU A 18 3.10 -2.00 8.65
CA LEU A 18 1.93 -2.86 8.91
C LEU A 18 0.78 -2.65 7.92
N SER A 19 0.65 -1.44 7.36
CA SER A 19 -0.38 -1.14 6.36
C SER A 19 -0.27 -2.02 5.11
N TYR A 20 0.91 -2.56 4.83
CA TYR A 20 1.20 -3.35 3.63
C TYR A 20 1.26 -4.86 3.88
N VAL A 21 1.11 -5.35 5.13
CA VAL A 21 1.35 -6.77 5.47
C VAL A 21 0.51 -7.74 4.64
N LEU A 22 -0.75 -7.41 4.34
CA LEU A 22 -1.62 -8.26 3.52
C LEU A 22 -1.47 -8.02 2.01
N GLY A 23 -0.58 -7.12 1.60
CA GLY A 23 -0.38 -6.70 0.20
C GLY A 23 -0.10 -7.85 -0.77
N VAL A 24 0.64 -8.87 -0.32
CA VAL A 24 0.99 -10.03 -1.14
C VAL A 24 -0.18 -10.98 -1.39
N VAL A 25 -1.19 -11.00 -0.50
CA VAL A 25 -2.26 -12.02 -0.49
C VAL A 25 -3.49 -11.60 -1.29
N GLY A 26 -3.42 -10.53 -2.09
CA GLY A 26 -4.55 -9.98 -2.85
C GLY A 26 -5.55 -9.16 -2.02
N PHE A 27 -5.46 -9.22 -0.69
CA PHE A 27 -6.31 -8.49 0.26
C PHE A 27 -5.55 -7.35 0.98
N GLY A 28 -4.53 -6.78 0.35
CA GLY A 28 -3.69 -5.72 0.94
C GLY A 28 -4.44 -4.47 1.39
N PHE A 29 -5.57 -4.18 0.75
CA PHE A 29 -6.42 -3.06 1.15
C PHE A 29 -6.97 -3.24 2.56
N VAL A 30 -7.15 -4.49 3.04
CA VAL A 30 -7.66 -4.77 4.39
C VAL A 30 -6.69 -4.27 5.46
N SER A 31 -5.40 -4.58 5.34
CA SER A 31 -4.40 -4.07 6.29
C SER A 31 -4.29 -2.55 6.25
N GLY A 32 -4.37 -1.96 5.05
CA GLY A 32 -4.41 -0.51 4.88
C GLY A 32 -5.62 0.13 5.56
N ILE A 33 -6.82 -0.41 5.36
CA ILE A 33 -8.07 0.09 5.98
C ILE A 33 -7.99 0.00 7.51
N ILE A 34 -7.58 -1.15 8.05
CA ILE A 34 -7.47 -1.34 9.49
C ILE A 34 -6.53 -0.30 10.10
N VAL A 35 -5.32 -0.15 9.54
CA VAL A 35 -4.35 0.83 10.05
C VAL A 35 -4.87 2.26 9.87
N PHE A 36 -5.51 2.60 8.75
CA PHE A 36 -6.05 3.94 8.51
C PHE A 36 -7.18 4.33 9.48
N ILE A 37 -8.05 3.37 9.86
CA ILE A 37 -9.14 3.61 10.81
C ILE A 37 -8.61 3.75 12.24
N LEU A 38 -7.62 2.94 12.60
CA LEU A 38 -7.04 2.95 13.94
C LEU A 38 -6.12 4.15 14.15
N GLU A 39 -5.40 4.59 13.12
CA GLU A 39 -4.51 5.73 13.22
C GLU A 39 -5.22 7.06 12.96
N ARG A 40 -5.27 7.91 13.98
CA ARG A 40 -5.93 9.22 13.94
C ARG A 40 -4.96 10.39 13.86
N GLU A 41 -3.78 10.25 14.42
CA GLU A 41 -2.88 11.39 14.67
C GLU A 41 -1.71 11.42 13.69
N ASN A 42 -1.09 10.27 13.44
CA ASN A 42 0.18 10.24 12.72
C ASN A 42 -0.02 10.30 11.19
N ARG A 43 0.24 11.48 10.60
CA ARG A 43 0.10 11.71 9.15
C ARG A 43 0.95 10.76 8.29
N PHE A 44 2.13 10.34 8.76
CA PHE A 44 2.98 9.40 8.04
C PHE A 44 2.35 8.01 7.93
N VAL A 45 1.82 7.49 9.02
CA VAL A 45 1.09 6.21 9.05
C VAL A 45 -0.21 6.31 8.26
N ARG A 46 -0.94 7.43 8.34
CA ARG A 46 -2.16 7.69 7.55
C ARG A 46 -1.87 7.73 6.05
N PHE A 47 -0.76 8.36 5.63
CA PHE A 47 -0.30 8.36 4.24
C PHE A 47 -0.02 6.95 3.75
N HIS A 48 0.77 6.17 4.48
CA HIS A 48 1.14 4.82 4.06
C HIS A 48 -0.03 3.84 4.05
N SER A 49 -0.97 3.99 4.99
CA SER A 49 -2.20 3.21 5.03
C SER A 49 -3.12 3.53 3.85
N MET A 50 -3.36 4.81 3.55
CA MET A 50 -4.13 5.20 2.37
C MET A 50 -3.45 4.78 1.05
N GLN A 51 -2.13 4.93 0.94
CA GLN A 51 -1.37 4.46 -0.21
C GLN A 51 -1.46 2.94 -0.37
N SER A 52 -1.44 2.17 0.72
CA SER A 52 -1.64 0.71 0.68
C SER A 52 -3.02 0.33 0.14
N ILE A 53 -4.07 1.05 0.55
CA ILE A 53 -5.44 0.85 0.05
C ILE A 53 -5.48 1.06 -1.46
N PHE A 54 -5.03 2.21 -1.94
CA PHE A 54 -5.08 2.54 -3.37
C PHE A 54 -4.19 1.61 -4.22
N LEU A 55 -2.99 1.27 -3.73
CA LEU A 55 -2.09 0.35 -4.43
C LEU A 55 -2.74 -1.03 -4.57
N SER A 56 -3.32 -1.55 -3.49
CA SER A 56 -3.96 -2.87 -3.48
C SER A 56 -5.20 -2.91 -4.39
N VAL A 57 -6.05 -1.89 -4.34
CA VAL A 57 -7.22 -1.78 -5.24
C VAL A 57 -6.78 -1.68 -6.70
N THR A 58 -5.73 -0.92 -6.99
CA THR A 58 -5.18 -0.79 -8.35
C THR A 58 -4.74 -2.16 -8.89
N PHE A 59 -3.91 -2.90 -8.14
CA PHE A 59 -3.44 -4.21 -8.58
C PHE A 59 -4.55 -5.27 -8.62
N LEU A 60 -5.56 -5.20 -7.74
CA LEU A 60 -6.74 -6.04 -7.83
C LEU A 60 -7.51 -5.78 -9.13
N THR A 61 -7.76 -4.51 -9.47
CA THR A 61 -8.44 -4.12 -10.71
C THR A 61 -7.63 -4.57 -11.94
N LEU A 62 -6.31 -4.36 -11.95
CA LEU A 62 -5.44 -4.82 -13.04
C LEU A 62 -5.45 -6.35 -13.18
N SER A 63 -5.48 -7.09 -12.08
CA SER A 63 -5.55 -8.56 -12.08
C SER A 63 -6.87 -9.05 -12.67
N ILE A 64 -7.99 -8.42 -12.30
CA ILE A 64 -9.31 -8.72 -12.87
C ILE A 64 -9.31 -8.43 -14.37
N ILE A 65 -8.85 -7.27 -14.81
CA ILE A 65 -8.77 -6.91 -16.24
C ILE A 65 -7.91 -7.90 -17.01
N ALA A 66 -6.72 -8.22 -16.50
CA ALA A 66 -5.81 -9.19 -17.13
C ALA A 66 -6.44 -10.57 -17.29
N SER A 67 -7.34 -10.96 -16.37
CA SER A 67 -7.99 -12.27 -16.43
C SER A 67 -8.93 -12.43 -17.63
N PHE A 68 -9.48 -11.34 -18.15
CA PHE A 68 -10.39 -11.34 -19.31
C PHE A 68 -9.69 -11.30 -20.67
N ILE A 69 -8.36 -11.23 -20.74
CA ILE A 69 -7.62 -11.13 -22.02
C ILE A 69 -7.22 -12.54 -22.51
N PRO A 70 -7.92 -13.17 -23.48
CA PRO A 70 -7.76 -14.61 -23.74
C PRO A 70 -6.43 -14.98 -24.40
N VAL A 71 -5.87 -14.08 -25.23
CA VAL A 71 -4.69 -14.38 -26.08
C VAL A 71 -3.38 -14.23 -25.31
N ILE A 72 -3.31 -13.32 -24.33
CA ILE A 72 -2.09 -13.02 -23.56
C ILE A 72 -2.31 -13.15 -22.05
N HIS A 73 -3.31 -13.93 -21.64
CA HIS A 73 -3.73 -14.11 -20.25
C HIS A 73 -2.55 -14.41 -19.32
N GLU A 74 -1.81 -15.48 -19.61
CA GLU A 74 -0.70 -15.98 -18.80
C GLU A 74 0.40 -14.93 -18.59
N ILE A 75 0.77 -14.21 -19.65
CA ILE A 75 1.83 -13.20 -19.61
C ILE A 75 1.33 -11.97 -18.85
N SER A 76 0.10 -11.54 -19.10
CA SER A 76 -0.50 -10.36 -18.47
C SER A 76 -0.64 -10.55 -16.96
N VAL A 77 -1.16 -11.70 -16.54
CA VAL A 77 -1.33 -12.03 -15.12
C VAL A 77 0.03 -12.06 -14.41
N LYS A 78 1.04 -12.74 -14.99
CA LYS A 78 2.40 -12.78 -14.41
C LYS A 78 3.03 -11.39 -14.30
N ALA A 79 2.86 -10.55 -15.32
CA ALA A 79 3.36 -9.18 -15.30
C ALA A 79 2.70 -8.34 -14.18
N VAL A 80 1.39 -8.48 -13.99
CA VAL A 80 0.65 -7.79 -12.91
C VAL A 80 1.13 -8.25 -11.53
N TYR A 81 1.27 -9.55 -11.30
CA TYR A 81 1.79 -10.08 -10.03
C TYR A 81 3.23 -9.65 -9.75
N LEU A 82 4.09 -9.65 -10.77
CA LEU A 82 5.47 -9.18 -10.63
C LEU A 82 5.52 -7.68 -10.31
N GLY A 83 4.73 -6.86 -11.02
CA GLY A 83 4.60 -5.44 -10.75
C GLY A 83 4.10 -5.17 -9.32
N ASN A 84 3.07 -5.91 -8.88
CA ASN A 84 2.54 -5.82 -7.52
C ASN A 84 3.62 -6.13 -6.49
N PHE A 85 4.37 -7.22 -6.69
CA PHE A 85 5.43 -7.64 -5.78
C PHE A 85 6.54 -6.59 -5.65
N ILE A 86 6.98 -5.99 -6.78
CA ILE A 86 8.00 -4.94 -6.78
C ILE A 86 7.49 -3.68 -6.08
N CYS A 87 6.30 -3.19 -6.44
CA CYS A 87 5.71 -2.01 -5.81
C CYS A 87 5.49 -2.25 -4.31
N TRP A 88 4.99 -3.41 -3.93
CA TRP A 88 4.77 -3.77 -2.53
C TRP A 88 6.07 -3.79 -1.71
N LEU A 89 7.14 -4.41 -2.23
CA LEU A 89 8.45 -4.40 -1.57
C LEU A 89 9.00 -2.99 -1.40
N LEU A 90 8.94 -2.17 -2.45
CA LEU A 90 9.36 -0.77 -2.39
C LEU A 90 8.57 0.00 -1.32
N ALA A 91 7.26 -0.20 -1.27
CA ALA A 91 6.39 0.45 -0.30
C ALA A 91 6.76 0.09 1.15
N ILE A 92 6.96 -1.20 1.45
CA ILE A 92 7.38 -1.68 2.78
C ILE A 92 8.75 -1.16 3.15
N ILE A 93 9.75 -1.28 2.27
CA ILE A 93 11.12 -0.83 2.54
C ILE A 93 11.13 0.67 2.84
N LYS A 94 10.40 1.46 2.04
CA LYS A 94 10.34 2.92 2.22
C LYS A 94 9.58 3.33 3.48
N ALA A 95 8.48 2.63 3.80
CA ALA A 95 7.76 2.82 5.05
C ALA A 95 8.66 2.51 6.27
N ALA A 96 9.38 1.39 6.22
CA ALA A 96 10.30 0.98 7.29
C ALA A 96 11.48 1.97 7.46
N GLN A 97 11.93 2.60 6.37
CA GLN A 97 12.92 3.68 6.36
C GLN A 97 12.38 5.05 6.83
N GLY A 98 11.07 5.16 7.11
CA GLY A 98 10.46 6.43 7.51
C GLY A 98 10.33 7.45 6.38
N GLN A 99 10.30 7.00 5.12
CA GLN A 99 10.25 7.87 3.94
C GLN A 99 8.83 7.96 3.37
N PHE A 100 8.33 9.18 3.14
CA PHE A 100 7.11 9.45 2.37
C PHE A 100 7.33 9.14 0.88
N PHE A 101 7.51 7.86 0.56
CA PHE A 101 7.64 7.43 -0.82
C PHE A 101 6.28 7.43 -1.51
N LYS A 102 6.12 8.28 -2.50
CA LYS A 102 4.92 8.44 -3.31
C LYS A 102 5.07 7.66 -4.61
N PHE A 103 4.19 6.69 -4.85
CA PHE A 103 4.04 6.14 -6.19
C PHE A 103 3.41 7.20 -7.10
N PRO A 104 3.78 7.27 -8.39
CA PRO A 104 3.12 8.17 -9.34
C PRO A 104 1.61 7.94 -9.31
N ILE A 105 0.82 9.02 -9.28
CA ILE A 105 -0.65 9.02 -9.18
C ILE A 105 -1.16 8.54 -7.81
N ILE A 106 -0.82 7.31 -7.40
CA ILE A 106 -1.32 6.67 -6.17
C ILE A 106 -0.89 7.44 -4.92
N GLY A 107 0.36 7.90 -4.87
CA GLY A 107 0.88 8.68 -3.75
C GLY A 107 0.19 10.04 -3.62
N ASP A 108 -0.15 10.69 -4.73
CA ASP A 108 -0.87 11.96 -4.71
C ASP A 108 -2.34 11.76 -4.29
N LEU A 109 -2.98 10.68 -4.77
CA LEU A 109 -4.32 10.30 -4.31
C LEU A 109 -4.35 10.02 -2.81
N ALA A 110 -3.32 9.33 -2.29
CA ALA A 110 -3.19 9.06 -0.86
C ALA A 110 -3.05 10.35 -0.06
N ASP A 111 -2.18 11.26 -0.48
CA ASP A 111 -1.92 12.52 0.23
C ASP A 111 -3.15 13.46 0.26
N GLN A 112 -4.02 13.38 -0.74
CA GLN A 112 -5.28 14.15 -0.79
C GLN A 112 -6.40 13.59 0.10
N ARG A 113 -6.20 12.45 0.78
CA ARG A 113 -7.25 11.72 1.51
C ARG A 113 -6.92 11.46 2.98
N ILE A 114 -5.87 12.08 3.52
CA ILE A 114 -5.38 11.87 4.89
C ILE A 114 -5.68 13.01 5.83
#